data_AF-A0A6C0IBQ0-F1
#
_entry.id   AF-A0A6C0IBQ0-F1
#
_cell.length_a   1.000
_cell.length_b   1.000
_cell.length_c   1.000
_cell.angle_alpha   90.00
_cell.angle_beta   90.00
_cell.angle_gamma   90.00
#
_symmetry.space_group_name_H-M   'P 1'
#
loop_
_entity.id
_entity.type
_entity.pdbx_description
1 polymer ?
#
loop_
_entity_poly.entity_id
_entity_poly.type
_entity_poly.pdbx_seq_one_letter_code
_entity_poly.pdbx_strand_id
1 'polypeptide(L)'
;MRLGFLITGLLLLLASNFLLISGYGANGGYGRPTREGFANYFMENAGGAKDAYKSMGAFDGVKLNPANGVSAWRNTAPNEALMNGAKDFAPGPDNLFMFKDNQCKPECCGSSFSCGGGCVCTTPQQRQFIASRGGNRTAPDDGA
;
A
#
# COMPACT_ATOMS: atom_id res chain seq x y z
N MET A 1 54.67 44.28 4.31
CA MET A 1 53.83 43.57 5.30
C MET A 1 52.41 43.22 4.81
N ARG A 2 51.97 43.59 3.58
CA ARG A 2 50.59 43.33 3.14
C ARG A 2 50.42 42.12 2.20
N LEU A 3 51.45 41.75 1.44
CA LEU A 3 51.35 40.64 0.47
C LEU A 3 51.28 39.25 1.14
N GLY A 4 52.07 39.02 2.20
CA GLY A 4 52.04 37.76 2.94
C GLY A 4 50.67 37.48 3.58
N PHE A 5 50.02 38.50 4.14
CA PHE A 5 48.65 38.41 4.68
C PHE A 5 47.60 38.12 3.60
N LEU A 6 47.78 38.67 2.39
CA LEU A 6 46.87 38.40 1.27
C LEU A 6 47.02 36.97 0.74
N ILE A 7 48.26 36.46 0.66
CA ILE A 7 48.52 35.09 0.20
C ILE A 7 48.01 34.07 1.23
N THR A 8 48.28 34.28 2.53
CA THR A 8 47.76 33.38 3.57
C THR A 8 46.23 33.44 3.67
N GLY A 9 45.64 34.62 3.53
CA GLY A 9 44.19 34.79 3.45
C GLY A 9 43.56 34.06 2.27
N LEU A 10 44.16 34.14 1.08
CA LEU A 10 43.68 33.46 -0.12
C LEU A 10 43.78 31.93 0.00
N LEU A 11 44.88 31.42 0.57
CA LEU A 11 45.06 29.99 0.81
C LEU A 11 44.03 29.43 1.80
N LEU A 12 43.73 30.17 2.87
CA LEU A 12 42.65 29.83 3.81
C LEU A 12 41.29 29.79 3.12
N LEU A 13 41.00 30.77 2.27
CA LEU A 13 39.73 30.86 1.53
C LEU A 13 39.55 29.70 0.55
N LEU A 14 40.62 29.29 -0.13
CA LEU A 14 40.61 28.11 -1.02
C LEU A 14 40.43 26.81 -0.23
N ALA A 15 41.12 26.66 0.91
CA ALA A 15 40.97 25.49 1.77
C ALA A 15 39.55 25.37 2.34
N SER A 16 38.94 26.48 2.77
CA SER A 16 37.55 26.49 3.26
C SER A 16 36.54 26.13 2.16
N ASN A 17 36.69 26.67 0.94
CA ASN A 17 35.82 26.30 -0.18
C ASN A 17 35.99 24.83 -0.57
N PHE A 18 37.22 24.32 -0.57
CA PHE A 18 37.48 22.91 -0.82
C PHE A 18 36.83 22.02 0.25
N LEU A 19 36.92 22.38 1.54
CA LEU A 19 36.27 21.66 2.63
C LEU A 19 34.74 21.70 2.53
N LEU A 20 34.15 22.83 2.12
CA LEU A 20 32.71 22.93 1.89
C LEU A 20 32.26 22.01 0.75
N ILE A 21 32.98 22.00 -0.38
CA ILE A 21 32.67 21.14 -1.53
C ILE A 21 32.89 19.65 -1.19
N SER A 22 33.96 19.33 -0.45
CA SER A 22 34.31 17.96 -0.04
C SER A 22 33.35 17.43 1.03
N GLY A 23 32.92 18.29 1.96
CA GLY A 23 31.92 17.97 2.98
C GLY A 23 30.51 17.82 2.40
N TYR A 24 30.22 18.51 1.31
CA TYR A 24 28.97 18.39 0.53
C TYR A 24 28.77 16.99 -0.07
N GLY A 25 29.85 16.24 -0.31
CA GLY A 25 29.78 14.84 -0.76
C GLY A 25 29.64 13.81 0.38
N ALA A 26 30.02 14.18 1.61
CA ALA A 26 30.07 13.23 2.72
C ALA A 26 28.82 13.26 3.62
N ASN A 27 28.12 14.40 3.76
CA ASN A 27 26.94 14.48 4.64
C ASN A 27 25.85 15.48 4.20
N GLY A 28 25.56 15.51 2.89
CA GLY A 28 24.22 15.85 2.39
C GLY A 28 23.94 17.31 2.05
N GLY A 29 23.26 17.50 0.91
CA GLY A 29 22.44 18.70 0.73
C GLY A 29 22.29 19.26 -0.68
N TYR A 30 22.02 18.45 -1.71
CA TYR A 30 21.13 18.82 -2.84
C TYR A 30 20.67 17.52 -3.50
N GLY A 31 19.43 17.08 -3.21
CA GLY A 31 18.82 15.91 -3.85
C GLY A 31 18.46 14.72 -2.96
N ARG A 32 18.43 14.85 -1.63
CA ARG A 32 17.77 13.82 -0.81
C ARG A 32 16.28 14.16 -0.68
N PRO A 33 15.36 13.28 -1.12
CA PRO A 33 13.94 13.49 -0.95
C PRO A 33 13.65 13.71 0.53
N THR A 34 12.69 14.57 0.82
CA THR A 34 12.14 14.77 2.16
C THR A 34 11.96 13.41 2.82
N ARG A 35 12.54 13.26 4.01
CA ARG A 35 12.38 12.04 4.79
C ARG A 35 11.03 12.16 5.47
N GLU A 36 9.97 11.88 4.73
CA GLU A 36 8.63 11.73 5.28
C GLU A 36 8.72 10.77 6.47
N GLY A 37 8.13 11.12 7.62
CA GLY A 37 8.22 10.37 8.88
C GLY A 37 7.68 8.93 8.84
N PHE A 38 7.23 8.48 7.66
CA PHE A 38 7.03 7.08 7.34
C PHE A 38 8.39 6.48 7.01
N ALA A 39 9.16 6.15 8.05
CA ALA A 39 10.44 5.48 7.90
C ALA A 39 10.29 4.25 6.99
N ASN A 40 10.98 4.30 5.84
CA ASN A 40 11.36 3.17 5.02
C ASN A 40 12.22 2.20 5.86
N TYR A 41 11.62 1.45 6.79
CA TYR A 41 12.10 0.12 7.14
C TYR A 41 11.84 -0.76 5.92
N PHE A 42 12.60 -0.49 4.86
CA PHE A 42 12.44 -1.10 3.56
C PHE A 42 12.96 -2.53 3.66
N MET A 43 12.09 -3.42 4.13
CA MET A 43 12.07 -4.84 3.79
C MET A 43 13.34 -5.66 4.07
N GLU A 44 14.33 -5.15 4.80
CA GLU A 44 15.59 -5.87 5.10
C GLU A 44 15.36 -7.17 5.89
N ASN A 45 14.25 -7.24 6.63
CA ASN A 45 13.75 -8.45 7.30
C ASN A 45 12.29 -8.76 6.93
N ALA A 46 11.78 -8.26 5.80
CA ALA A 46 10.45 -8.65 5.38
C ALA A 46 10.44 -10.15 5.06
N GLY A 47 9.36 -10.85 5.45
CA GLY A 47 9.17 -12.24 5.07
C GLY A 47 9.34 -12.38 3.56
N GLY A 48 10.25 -13.26 3.14
CA GLY A 48 10.51 -13.46 1.72
C GLY A 48 9.21 -13.79 0.98
N ALA A 49 9.03 -13.29 -0.24
CA ALA A 49 7.87 -13.60 -1.06
C ALA A 49 8.23 -14.70 -2.07
N LYS A 50 7.21 -15.46 -2.51
CA LYS A 50 7.36 -16.53 -3.50
C LYS A 50 8.43 -17.55 -3.07
N ASP A 51 9.50 -17.67 -3.84
CA ASP A 51 10.56 -18.67 -3.66
C ASP A 51 11.43 -18.42 -2.41
N ALA A 52 11.42 -17.19 -1.87
CA ALA A 52 12.15 -16.82 -0.65
C ALA A 52 11.30 -16.96 0.63
N TYR A 53 10.04 -17.41 0.50
CA TYR A 53 9.13 -17.55 1.62
C TYR A 53 9.57 -18.64 2.60
N LYS A 54 9.65 -18.28 3.88
CA LYS A 54 9.90 -19.20 4.98
C LYS A 54 8.67 -19.23 5.87
N SER A 55 8.23 -20.44 6.22
CA SER A 55 7.03 -20.60 7.03
C SER A 55 7.20 -19.99 8.42
N MET A 56 6.24 -19.15 8.83
CA MET A 56 6.32 -18.39 10.07
C MET A 56 5.51 -18.99 11.24
N GLY A 57 4.84 -20.14 11.05
CA GLY A 57 4.13 -20.83 12.13
C GLY A 57 2.94 -21.68 11.69
N ALA A 58 2.13 -22.12 12.65
CA ALA A 58 1.03 -23.06 12.41
C ALA A 58 -0.12 -22.51 11.54
N PHE A 59 -0.23 -21.18 11.39
CA PHE A 59 -1.26 -20.52 10.60
C PHE A 59 -0.76 -20.06 9.22
N ASP A 60 0.48 -20.42 8.90
CA ASP A 60 1.16 -20.04 7.68
C ASP A 60 0.61 -20.81 6.47
N GLY A 61 0.14 -20.09 5.45
CA GLY A 61 -0.46 -20.70 4.26
C GLY A 61 -1.84 -21.34 4.47
N VAL A 62 -2.45 -21.20 5.66
CA VAL A 62 -3.80 -21.71 5.92
C VAL A 62 -4.81 -20.95 5.08
N LYS A 63 -5.48 -21.67 4.18
CA LYS A 63 -6.60 -21.17 3.38
C LYS A 63 -7.91 -21.54 4.06
N LEU A 64 -8.75 -20.54 4.32
CA LEU A 64 -10.09 -20.75 4.86
C LEU A 64 -11.04 -20.95 3.69
N ASN A 65 -11.36 -22.21 3.39
CA ASN A 65 -12.36 -22.53 2.37
C ASN A 65 -13.77 -22.26 2.94
N PRO A 66 -14.47 -21.22 2.47
CA PRO A 66 -15.84 -20.94 2.87
C PRO A 66 -16.79 -21.97 2.25
N ALA A 67 -17.92 -22.19 2.91
CA ALA A 67 -18.93 -23.18 2.51
C ALA A 67 -19.48 -22.97 1.08
N ASN A 68 -19.35 -21.76 0.52
CA ASN A 68 -19.82 -21.42 -0.82
C ASN A 68 -18.84 -21.82 -1.94
N GLY A 69 -17.58 -22.17 -1.62
CA GLY A 69 -16.59 -22.64 -2.60
C GLY A 69 -16.10 -21.60 -3.63
N VAL A 70 -16.50 -20.33 -3.51
CA VAL A 70 -16.21 -19.29 -4.52
C VAL A 70 -14.88 -18.58 -4.29
N SER A 71 -14.41 -18.48 -3.04
CA SER A 71 -13.09 -17.89 -2.73
C SER A 71 -12.33 -18.76 -1.74
N ALA A 72 -11.02 -18.60 -1.65
CA ALA A 72 -10.17 -19.40 -0.74
C ALA A 72 -9.97 -18.78 0.66
N TRP A 73 -10.69 -17.69 0.98
CA TRP A 73 -10.43 -16.93 2.20
C TRP A 73 -11.63 -16.13 2.76
N ARG A 74 -12.70 -15.89 1.98
CA ARG A 74 -13.88 -15.12 2.41
C ARG A 74 -15.20 -15.67 1.89
N ASN A 75 -16.24 -15.60 2.69
CA ASN A 75 -17.58 -15.87 2.18
C ASN A 75 -18.02 -14.67 1.32
N THR A 76 -18.46 -14.96 0.09
CA THR A 76 -18.73 -13.97 -0.97
C THR A 76 -20.17 -14.02 -1.46
N ALA A 77 -20.99 -14.93 -0.90
CA ALA A 77 -22.40 -15.06 -1.24
C ALA A 77 -23.28 -14.22 -0.30
N PRO A 78 -24.45 -13.74 -0.77
CA PRO A 78 -24.95 -13.73 -2.16
C PRO A 78 -24.43 -12.56 -3.02
N ASN A 79 -24.42 -12.76 -4.35
CA ASN A 79 -24.16 -11.71 -5.34
C ASN A 79 -25.45 -10.91 -5.57
N GLU A 80 -25.51 -9.73 -4.97
CA GLU A 80 -26.71 -8.88 -4.98
C GLU A 80 -26.52 -7.68 -5.89
N ALA A 81 -27.61 -7.22 -6.49
CA ALA A 81 -27.59 -5.99 -7.28
C ALA A 81 -27.34 -4.77 -6.37
N LEU A 82 -26.64 -3.79 -6.92
CA LEU A 82 -26.51 -2.50 -6.25
C LEU A 82 -27.88 -1.80 -6.21
N MET A 83 -28.10 -1.07 -5.13
CA MET A 83 -29.23 -0.17 -4.94
C MET A 83 -29.19 0.95 -5.99
N ASN A 84 -30.33 1.62 -6.19
CA ASN A 84 -30.46 2.77 -7.09
C ASN A 84 -30.21 2.49 -8.58
N GLY A 85 -30.28 1.22 -9.02
CA GLY A 85 -30.11 0.86 -10.44
C GLY A 85 -28.69 1.00 -10.97
N ALA A 86 -27.69 1.17 -10.08
CA ALA A 86 -26.30 1.14 -10.45
C ALA A 86 -25.95 -0.25 -11.00
N LYS A 87 -25.72 -0.35 -12.31
CA LYS A 87 -25.47 -1.62 -12.98
C LYS A 87 -24.06 -2.14 -12.73
N ASP A 88 -23.10 -1.22 -12.61
CA ASP A 88 -21.68 -1.54 -12.58
C ASP A 88 -20.95 -0.76 -11.48
N PHE A 89 -20.02 -1.44 -10.81
CA PHE A 89 -19.10 -0.82 -9.88
C PHE A 89 -18.03 -0.03 -10.65
N ALA A 90 -18.00 1.29 -10.46
CA ALA A 90 -16.97 2.17 -11.01
C ALA A 90 -16.37 3.03 -9.88
N PRO A 91 -15.08 2.83 -9.52
CA PRO A 91 -14.38 3.76 -8.65
C PRO A 91 -14.19 5.09 -9.41
N GLY A 92 -14.85 6.15 -8.94
CA GLY A 92 -14.80 7.49 -9.53
C GLY A 92 -14.78 8.56 -8.45
N PRO A 93 -14.50 9.83 -8.81
CA PRO A 93 -14.43 10.93 -7.85
C PRO A 93 -15.72 11.15 -7.06
N ASP A 94 -16.88 10.81 -7.66
CA ASP A 94 -18.20 10.92 -7.01
C ASP A 94 -18.52 9.74 -6.07
N ASN A 95 -17.67 8.71 -6.04
CA ASN A 95 -17.85 7.50 -5.25
C ASN A 95 -16.81 7.44 -4.11
N LEU A 96 -16.91 8.40 -3.17
CA LEU A 96 -16.05 8.47 -1.98
C LEU A 96 -16.12 7.20 -1.11
N PHE A 97 -17.18 6.41 -1.25
CA PHE A 97 -17.34 5.13 -0.57
C PHE A 97 -17.77 4.04 -1.56
N MET A 98 -16.93 3.00 -1.70
CA MET A 98 -17.14 1.93 -2.68
C MET A 98 -18.41 1.11 -2.46
N PHE A 99 -18.94 1.08 -1.23
CA PHE A 99 -20.13 0.30 -0.87
C PHE A 99 -21.40 1.13 -0.69
N LYS A 100 -21.42 2.39 -1.16
CA LYS A 100 -22.53 3.31 -0.92
C LYS A 100 -23.87 2.81 -1.44
N ASP A 101 -23.84 2.07 -2.56
CA ASP A 101 -25.03 1.52 -3.21
C ASP A 101 -25.18 0.02 -2.92
N ASN A 102 -24.46 -0.55 -1.96
CA ASN A 102 -24.63 -1.96 -1.65
C ASN A 102 -25.79 -2.17 -0.69
N GLN A 103 -26.52 -3.25 -0.90
CA GLN A 103 -27.50 -3.70 0.08
C GLN A 103 -26.78 -4.21 1.33
N CYS A 104 -27.42 -3.99 2.48
CA CYS A 104 -27.00 -4.58 3.75
C CYS A 104 -28.12 -5.43 4.31
N LYS A 105 -27.82 -6.70 4.52
CA LYS A 105 -28.79 -7.66 5.04
C LYS A 105 -28.08 -8.82 5.74
N PRO A 106 -28.74 -9.49 6.70
CA PRO A 106 -28.13 -10.56 7.49
C PRO A 106 -27.62 -11.75 6.65
N GLU A 107 -28.24 -11.99 5.49
CA GLU A 107 -27.88 -13.09 4.59
C GLU A 107 -26.49 -12.91 3.96
N CYS A 108 -25.96 -11.68 3.97
CA CYS A 108 -24.63 -11.36 3.48
C CYS A 108 -23.55 -11.48 4.57
N CYS A 109 -23.90 -12.03 5.74
CA CYS A 109 -22.96 -12.20 6.84
C CYS A 109 -22.00 -13.37 6.61
N GLY A 110 -20.73 -13.00 6.51
CA GLY A 110 -19.67 -13.73 5.81
C GLY A 110 -18.80 -12.77 4.98
N SER A 111 -19.41 -11.65 4.55
CA SER A 111 -18.69 -10.48 4.04
C SER A 111 -17.80 -9.86 5.12
N SER A 112 -16.69 -9.25 4.70
CA SER A 112 -15.75 -8.56 5.60
C SER A 112 -16.13 -7.13 5.92
N PHE A 113 -17.24 -6.65 5.37
CA PHE A 113 -17.73 -5.30 5.54
C PHE A 113 -19.16 -5.33 6.08
N SER A 114 -19.49 -4.37 6.93
CA SER A 114 -20.81 -4.22 7.55
C SER A 114 -21.32 -2.79 7.40
N CYS A 115 -22.63 -2.62 7.56
CA CYS A 115 -23.30 -1.34 7.64
C CYS A 115 -24.45 -1.41 8.67
N GLY A 116 -25.19 -0.31 8.89
CA GLY A 116 -26.25 -0.25 9.91
C GLY A 116 -27.34 -1.33 9.81
N GLY A 117 -27.59 -1.88 8.61
CA GLY A 117 -28.57 -2.95 8.36
C GLY A 117 -28.02 -4.38 8.42
N GLY A 118 -26.74 -4.58 8.77
CA GLY A 118 -26.10 -5.89 8.80
C GLY A 118 -24.83 -5.95 7.95
N CYS A 119 -24.65 -7.03 7.20
CA CYS A 119 -23.44 -7.25 6.42
C CYS A 119 -23.61 -6.76 4.97
N VAL A 120 -22.52 -6.24 4.37
CA VAL A 120 -22.55 -5.67 3.02
C VAL A 120 -22.51 -6.77 1.96
N CYS A 121 -23.50 -6.80 1.08
CA CYS A 121 -23.56 -7.71 -0.06
C CYS A 121 -22.69 -7.17 -1.21
N THR A 122 -21.46 -7.66 -1.34
CA THR A 122 -20.52 -7.17 -2.37
C THR A 122 -20.78 -7.78 -3.73
N THR A 123 -20.49 -7.04 -4.81
CA THR A 123 -20.51 -7.58 -6.18
C THR A 123 -19.18 -8.25 -6.53
N PRO A 124 -19.13 -9.16 -7.52
CA PRO A 124 -17.89 -9.74 -8.01
C PRO A 124 -16.85 -8.69 -8.43
N GLN A 125 -17.27 -7.63 -9.13
CA GLN A 125 -16.34 -6.56 -9.57
C GLN A 125 -15.72 -5.81 -8.39
N GLN A 126 -16.50 -5.54 -7.34
CA GLN A 126 -15.99 -4.91 -6.12
C GLN A 126 -14.96 -5.80 -5.42
N ARG A 127 -15.22 -7.10 -5.35
CA ARG A 127 -14.29 -8.06 -4.74
C ARG A 127 -12.98 -8.15 -5.52
N GLN A 128 -13.05 -8.23 -6.85
CA GLN A 128 -11.88 -8.21 -7.72
C GLN A 128 -11.06 -6.91 -7.55
N PHE A 129 -11.74 -5.76 -7.48
CA PHE A 129 -11.08 -4.48 -7.26
C PHE A 129 -10.42 -4.39 -5.88
N ILE A 130 -11.03 -4.94 -4.83
CA ILE A 130 -10.39 -4.98 -3.51
C ILE A 130 -9.18 -5.92 -3.52
N ALA A 131 -9.32 -7.08 -4.17
CA ALA A 131 -8.24 -8.06 -4.30
C ALA A 131 -7.03 -7.50 -5.07
N SER A 132 -7.23 -6.61 -6.05
CA SER A 132 -6.15 -6.00 -6.82
C SER A 132 -5.37 -4.90 -6.08
N ARG A 133 -5.90 -4.35 -4.96
CA ARG A 133 -5.24 -3.27 -4.20
C ARG A 133 -4.27 -3.75 -3.11
N GLY A 134 -4.10 -5.06 -2.92
CA GLY A 134 -3.13 -5.61 -1.97
C GLY A 134 -1.71 -5.66 -2.55
N GLY A 135 -0.75 -5.01 -1.88
CA GLY A 135 0.64 -4.78 -2.31
C GLY A 135 1.57 -5.99 -2.50
N ASN A 136 1.02 -7.16 -2.84
CA ASN A 136 1.78 -8.31 -3.33
C ASN A 136 1.00 -9.16 -4.36
N ARG A 137 -0.13 -8.68 -4.89
CA ARG A 137 -0.96 -9.40 -5.86
C ARG A 137 -0.91 -8.72 -7.22
N THR A 138 -0.36 -9.40 -8.23
CA THR A 138 -0.31 -8.92 -9.63
C THR A 138 -1.56 -9.31 -10.44
N ALA A 139 -2.44 -10.13 -9.88
CA ALA A 139 -3.71 -10.53 -10.48
C ALA A 139 -4.76 -10.88 -9.40
N PRO A 140 -6.06 -10.68 -9.67
CA PRO A 140 -7.15 -11.16 -8.82
C PRO A 140 -7.38 -12.66 -9.05
N ASP A 141 -7.22 -13.50 -8.02
CA ASP A 141 -7.45 -14.96 -8.13
C ASP A 141 -8.93 -15.36 -7.95
N ASP A 142 -9.77 -14.47 -7.41
CA ASP A 142 -11.07 -14.86 -6.82
C ASP A 142 -12.28 -14.18 -7.48
N GLY A 143 -12.18 -13.89 -8.77
CA GLY A 143 -13.17 -13.13 -9.53
C GLY A 143 -14.39 -13.89 -10.04
N ALA A 144 -14.70 -15.09 -9.54
CA ALA A 144 -15.87 -15.86 -9.93
C ALA A 144 -17.18 -15.37 -9.26
#